data_AF-A0A673JU44-F1
#
_entry.id   AF-A0A673JU44-F1
#
_cell.length_a   1.000
_cell.length_b   1.000
_cell.length_c   1.000
_cell.angle_alpha   90.00
_cell.angle_beta   90.00
_cell.angle_gamma   90.00
#
_symmetry.space_group_name_H-M   'P 1'
#
loop_
_entity.id
_entity.type
_entity.pdbx_description
1 polymer ?
#
loop_
_entity_poly.entity_id
_entity_poly.type
_entity_poly.pdbx_seq_one_letter_code
_entity_poly.pdbx_strand_id
1 'polypeptide(L)'
;MIICPSCVSPAQDLLVYLASNSAVHLTLEGLSCMSAQELGRNVREALNIPNSAVDLFAFWFCSPLLDLQLKPKHLPYKLCRQWQDLLYRFTEAPPEDISQDEPCLLYKRNVFYPRSKELQVCLFSVL
;
A
#
# COMPACT_ATOMS: atom_id res chain seq x y z
N MET A 1 9.43 5.87 0.30
CA MET A 1 9.49 4.52 -0.35
C MET A 1 10.85 4.39 -1.03
N ILE A 2 11.82 3.70 -0.42
CA ILE A 2 13.17 3.61 -1.02
C ILE A 2 13.14 2.54 -2.12
N ILE A 3 12.79 2.94 -3.34
CA ILE A 3 13.09 2.14 -4.53
C ILE A 3 14.53 2.47 -4.89
N CYS A 4 15.43 1.50 -4.69
CA CYS A 4 16.84 1.65 -5.04
C CYS A 4 16.96 1.93 -6.55
N PRO A 5 17.46 3.09 -7.01
CA PRO A 5 17.48 3.46 -8.43
C PRO A 5 18.56 2.73 -9.25
N SER A 6 19.41 1.94 -8.59
CA SER A 6 20.64 1.41 -9.17
C SER A 6 20.70 -0.10 -9.08
N CYS A 7 19.89 -0.80 -9.87
CA CYS A 7 20.16 -2.19 -10.31
C CYS A 7 19.42 -2.47 -11.61
N VAL A 8 20.14 -3.01 -12.60
CA VAL A 8 19.66 -3.51 -13.91
C VAL A 8 18.92 -4.85 -13.75
N SER A 9 18.31 -5.10 -12.58
CA SER A 9 17.57 -6.33 -12.30
C SER A 9 16.08 -6.13 -12.61
N PRO A 10 15.42 -7.07 -13.30
CA PRO A 10 13.97 -7.01 -13.49
C PRO A 10 13.20 -7.09 -12.16
N ALA A 11 13.82 -7.67 -11.14
CA ALA A 11 13.31 -7.72 -9.77
C ALA A 11 13.69 -6.48 -8.96
N GLN A 12 12.71 -5.92 -8.26
CA GLN A 12 12.80 -4.73 -7.43
C GLN A 12 12.35 -5.07 -6.01
N ASP A 13 13.08 -4.56 -5.02
CA ASP A 13 12.72 -4.71 -3.62
C ASP A 13 11.68 -3.67 -3.20
N LEU A 14 10.67 -4.13 -2.46
CA LEU A 14 9.59 -3.31 -1.94
C LEU A 14 9.30 -3.68 -0.48
N LEU A 15 9.24 -2.66 0.36
CA LEU A 15 8.81 -2.79 1.75
C LEU A 15 7.34 -2.37 1.88
N VAL A 16 6.51 -3.24 2.46
CA VAL A 16 5.10 -2.98 2.76
C VAL A 16 4.90 -3.03 4.27
N TYR A 17 4.49 -1.92 4.87
CA TYR A 17 4.20 -1.85 6.30
C TYR A 17 2.81 -2.41 6.61
N LEU A 18 2.68 -3.07 7.76
CA LEU A 18 1.43 -3.64 8.25
C LEU A 18 0.88 -2.83 9.42
N ALA A 19 -0.42 -2.97 9.69
CA ALA A 19 -1.07 -2.33 10.83
C ALA A 19 -0.50 -2.76 12.20
N SER A 20 0.21 -3.88 12.26
CA SER A 20 0.92 -4.40 13.44
C SER A 20 2.28 -3.74 13.70
N ASN A 21 2.62 -2.64 13.01
CA ASN A 21 3.93 -1.99 13.05
C ASN A 21 5.10 -2.90 12.60
N SER A 22 4.80 -4.00 11.90
CA SER A 22 5.78 -4.82 11.20
C SER A 22 5.81 -4.48 9.71
N ALA A 23 6.72 -5.09 8.95
CA ALA A 23 6.80 -4.92 7.51
C ALA A 23 7.10 -6.25 6.80
N VAL A 24 6.62 -6.37 5.57
CA VAL A 24 6.93 -7.47 4.66
C VAL A 24 7.86 -6.94 3.58
N HIS A 25 8.98 -7.63 3.40
CA HIS A 25 9.90 -7.38 2.30
C HIS A 25 9.55 -8.31 1.13
N LEU A 26 9.31 -7.72 -0.05
CA LEU A 26 9.01 -8.45 -1.27
C LEU A 26 10.06 -8.11 -2.32
N THR A 27 10.49 -9.11 -3.07
CA THR A 27 11.32 -8.96 -4.27
C THR A 27 10.45 -9.31 -5.47
N LEU A 28 10.10 -8.32 -6.28
CA LEU A 28 9.04 -8.43 -7.30
C LEU A 28 9.55 -8.02 -8.67
N GLU A 29 9.15 -8.76 -9.70
CA GLU A 29 9.35 -8.34 -11.10
C GLU A 29 8.21 -7.42 -11.56
N GLY A 30 8.54 -6.40 -12.35
CA GLY A 30 7.54 -5.56 -13.01
C GLY A 30 6.74 -4.64 -12.06
N LEU A 31 7.31 -4.24 -10.92
CA LEU A 31 6.61 -3.38 -9.95
C LEU A 31 6.08 -2.06 -10.55
N SER A 32 6.75 -1.52 -11.58
CA SER A 32 6.35 -0.29 -12.26
C SER A 32 5.00 -0.35 -13.00
N CYS A 33 4.56 -1.55 -13.39
CA CYS A 33 3.27 -1.80 -14.05
C CYS A 33 2.31 -2.66 -13.23
N MET A 34 2.70 -3.07 -12.02
CA MET A 34 1.89 -3.87 -11.12
C MET A 34 0.76 -3.04 -10.49
N SER A 35 -0.46 -3.56 -10.56
CA SER A 35 -1.62 -2.98 -9.89
C SER A 35 -1.62 -3.27 -8.38
N ALA A 36 -2.36 -2.46 -7.62
CA ALA A 36 -2.58 -2.67 -6.20
C ALA A 36 -3.24 -4.04 -5.92
N GLN A 37 -4.09 -4.53 -6.82
CA GLN A 37 -4.69 -5.86 -6.72
C GLN A 37 -3.66 -6.98 -6.85
N GLU A 38 -2.77 -6.90 -7.85
CA GLU A 38 -1.71 -7.88 -8.09
C GLU A 38 -0.68 -7.85 -6.96
N LEU A 39 -0.26 -6.67 -6.52
CA LEU A 39 0.62 -6.52 -5.37
C LEU A 39 -0.01 -7.09 -4.09
N GLY A 40 -1.32 -6.92 -3.95
CA GLY A 40 -2.07 -7.45 -2.80
C GLY A 40 -2.08 -8.97 -2.77
N ARG A 41 -2.04 -9.63 -3.94
CA ARG A 41 -1.86 -11.08 -4.03
C ARG A 41 -0.50 -11.49 -3.49
N ASN A 42 0.57 -10.83 -3.91
CA ASN A 42 1.94 -11.11 -3.44
C ASN A 42 2.09 -10.92 -1.92
N VAL A 43 1.54 -9.84 -1.36
CA VAL A 43 1.57 -9.60 0.10
C VAL A 43 0.80 -10.69 0.85
N ARG A 44 -0.38 -11.09 0.37
CA ARG A 44 -1.17 -12.16 1.01
C ARG A 44 -0.47 -13.51 0.95
N GLU A 45 0.12 -13.85 -0.19
CA GLU A 45 0.92 -15.07 -0.35
C GLU A 45 2.09 -15.08 0.64
N ALA A 46 2.84 -13.98 0.76
CA ALA A 46 3.95 -13.86 1.70
C ALA A 46 3.52 -13.94 3.18
N LEU A 47 2.30 -13.50 3.50
CA LEU A 47 1.74 -13.49 4.85
C LEU A 47 0.84 -14.70 5.17
N ASN A 48 0.67 -15.64 4.24
CA ASN A 48 -0.28 -16.75 4.35
C ASN A 48 -1.73 -16.29 4.66
N ILE A 49 -2.15 -15.14 4.12
CA ILE A 49 -3.51 -14.62 4.29
C ILE A 49 -4.44 -15.33 3.28
N PRO A 50 -5.57 -15.91 3.73
CA PRO A 50 -6.47 -16.64 2.85
C PRO A 50 -7.14 -15.73 1.83
N ASN A 51 -7.47 -16.29 0.65
CA ASN A 51 -8.15 -15.55 -0.42
C ASN A 51 -9.53 -15.01 -0.02
N SER A 52 -10.19 -15.62 0.97
CA SER A 52 -11.44 -15.12 1.55
C SER A 52 -11.28 -13.74 2.20
N ALA A 53 -10.06 -13.34 2.55
CA ALA A 53 -9.75 -12.06 3.17
C ALA A 53 -9.28 -10.97 2.18
N VAL A 54 -9.39 -11.21 0.86
CA VAL A 54 -8.93 -10.26 -0.17
C VAL A 54 -9.51 -8.85 -0.02
N ASP A 55 -10.80 -8.75 0.31
CA ASP A 55 -11.51 -7.47 0.38
C ASP A 55 -11.39 -6.77 1.74
N LEU A 56 -10.88 -7.47 2.78
CA LEU A 56 -10.69 -6.91 4.12
C LEU A 56 -9.56 -5.88 4.15
N PHE A 57 -8.60 -6.00 3.25
CA PHE A 57 -7.39 -5.20 3.23
C PHE A 57 -7.26 -4.38 1.95
N ALA A 58 -6.63 -3.23 2.06
CA ALA A 58 -6.29 -2.36 0.95
C ALA A 58 -4.89 -1.78 1.17
N PHE A 59 -4.28 -1.31 0.07
CA PHE A 59 -3.09 -0.49 0.17
C PHE A 59 -3.45 0.96 0.49
N TRP A 60 -2.59 1.58 1.28
CA TRP A 60 -2.65 2.98 1.61
C TRP A 60 -1.29 3.62 1.40
N PHE A 61 -1.27 4.84 0.88
CA PHE A 61 -0.17 5.74 1.10
C PHE A 61 -0.44 6.55 2.35
N CYS A 62 0.52 6.55 3.26
CA CYS A 62 0.46 7.28 4.51
C CYS A 62 1.71 8.12 4.65
N SER A 63 1.51 9.41 4.89
CA SER A 63 2.54 10.35 5.30
C SER A 63 1.98 11.28 6.38
N PRO A 64 2.80 12.11 7.04
CA PRO A 64 2.32 13.15 7.94
C PRO A 64 1.25 14.08 7.34
N LEU A 65 1.26 14.28 6.02
CA LEU A 65 0.37 15.23 5.33
C LEU A 65 -0.90 14.58 4.78
N LEU A 66 -0.87 13.30 4.40
CA LEU A 66 -2.02 12.66 3.75
C LEU A 66 -2.05 11.13 3.93
N ASP A 67 -3.24 10.63 4.25
CA ASP A 67 -3.60 9.21 4.23
C ASP A 67 -4.53 8.92 3.04
N LEU A 68 -4.06 8.13 2.08
CA LEU A 68 -4.76 7.86 0.82
C LEU A 68 -4.90 6.35 0.57
N GLN A 69 -6.13 5.84 0.59
CA GLN A 69 -6.40 4.45 0.17
C GLN A 69 -6.32 4.31 -1.36
N LEU A 70 -5.57 3.32 -1.84
CA LEU A 70 -5.47 2.98 -3.25
C LEU A 70 -6.67 2.13 -3.69
N LYS A 71 -7.10 2.32 -4.94
CA LYS A 71 -8.08 1.44 -5.59
C LYS A 71 -7.37 0.23 -6.21
N PRO A 72 -8.06 -0.92 -6.39
CA PRO A 72 -7.45 -2.14 -6.93
C PRO A 72 -6.69 -1.96 -8.26
N LYS A 73 -7.20 -1.08 -9.14
CA LYS A 73 -6.62 -0.79 -10.46
C LYS A 73 -5.48 0.24 -10.44
N HIS A 74 -5.23 0.92 -9.32
CA HIS A 74 -4.13 1.88 -9.25
C HIS A 74 -2.79 1.15 -9.35
N LEU A 75 -1.82 1.82 -9.96
CA LEU A 75 -0.43 1.35 -10.05
C LEU A 75 0.36 2.04 -8.93
N PRO A 76 0.68 1.37 -7.80
CA PRO A 76 1.29 2.03 -6.65
C PRO A 76 2.59 2.76 -7.01
N TYR A 77 3.44 2.15 -7.83
CA TYR A 77 4.67 2.77 -8.30
C TYR A 77 4.44 4.13 -8.98
N LYS A 78 3.51 4.19 -9.94
CA LYS A 78 3.24 5.43 -10.69
C LYS A 78 2.58 6.48 -9.81
N LEU A 79 1.67 6.06 -8.93
CA LEU A 79 0.97 6.98 -8.04
C LEU A 79 1.91 7.57 -6.97
N CYS A 80 2.87 6.79 -6.47
CA CYS A 80 3.90 7.27 -5.55
C CYS A 80 4.78 8.37 -6.19
N ARG A 81 5.07 8.26 -7.49
CA ARG A 81 5.83 9.28 -8.24
C ARG A 81 5.06 10.60 -8.42
N GLN A 82 3.75 10.57 -8.23
CA GLN A 82 2.85 11.73 -8.30
C GLN A 82 2.47 12.22 -6.90
N TRP A 83 3.17 11.77 -5.84
CA TRP A 83 2.77 12.07 -4.47
C TRP A 83 2.69 13.58 -4.20
N GLN A 84 3.69 14.34 -4.64
CA GLN A 84 3.69 15.80 -4.50
C GLN A 84 2.48 16.44 -5.20
N ASP A 85 2.13 16.02 -6.41
CA ASP A 85 0.93 16.50 -7.13
C ASP A 85 -0.36 16.21 -6.37
N LEU A 86 -0.43 15.06 -5.68
CA LEU A 86 -1.56 14.71 -4.83
C LEU A 86 -1.62 15.61 -3.60
N LEU A 87 -0.49 15.87 -2.95
CA LEU A 87 -0.42 16.77 -1.81
C LEU A 87 -0.84 18.20 -2.18
N TYR A 88 -0.33 18.73 -3.29
CA TYR A 88 -0.73 20.05 -3.81
C TYR A 88 -2.24 20.16 -4.08
N ARG A 89 -2.89 19.04 -4.43
CA ARG A 89 -4.30 19.01 -4.77
C ARG A 89 -5.23 18.79 -3.57
N PHE A 90 -4.77 18.03 -2.58
CA PHE A 90 -5.63 17.52 -1.50
C PHE A 90 -5.25 18.03 -0.11
N THR A 91 -4.24 18.91 0.00
CA THR A 91 -3.80 19.50 1.26
C THR A 91 -3.58 21.00 1.10
N GLU A 92 -3.54 21.72 2.23
CA GLU A 92 -3.14 23.14 2.30
C GLU A 92 -1.71 23.29 2.89
N ALA A 93 -0.90 22.24 2.81
CA ALA A 93 0.45 22.23 3.37
C ALA A 93 1.37 23.21 2.64
N PRO A 94 2.33 23.84 3.33
CA PRO A 94 3.35 24.68 2.71
C PRO A 94 4.15 23.92 1.62
N PRO A 95 4.58 24.58 0.52
CA PRO A 95 5.38 23.94 -0.52
C PRO A 95 6.67 23.29 0.00
N GLU A 96 7.25 23.85 1.05
CA GLU A 96 8.45 23.33 1.69
C GLU A 96 8.17 21.96 2.30
N ASP A 97 7.07 21.83 3.04
CA ASP A 97 6.64 20.56 3.65
C ASP A 97 6.26 19.53 2.55
N ILE A 98 5.51 19.95 1.52
CA ILE A 98 5.15 19.09 0.39
C ILE A 98 6.39 18.53 -0.32
N SER A 99 7.43 19.36 -0.49
CA SER A 99 8.64 18.96 -1.21
C SER A 99 9.44 17.85 -0.51
N GLN A 100 9.35 17.78 0.82
CA GLN A 100 10.08 16.83 1.67
C GLN A 100 9.24 15.61 2.05
N ASP A 101 7.93 15.66 1.83
CA ASP A 101 7.03 14.59 2.24
C ASP A 101 7.10 13.39 1.28
N GLU A 102 7.22 12.19 1.86
CA GLU A 102 7.19 10.93 1.14
C GLU A 102 6.21 9.96 1.78
N PRO A 103 5.43 9.20 1.00
CA PRO A 103 4.51 8.23 1.54
C PRO A 103 5.23 6.90 1.85
N CYS A 104 4.74 6.25 2.90
CA CYS A 104 4.94 4.83 3.13
C CYS A 104 3.78 4.03 2.55
N LEU A 105 4.05 2.85 2.02
CA LEU A 105 3.03 1.93 1.53
C LEU A 105 2.60 0.99 2.66
N LEU A 106 1.35 1.13 3.10
CA LEU A 106 0.76 0.33 4.17
C LEU A 106 -0.28 -0.65 3.59
N TYR A 107 -0.31 -1.86 4.14
CA TYR A 107 -1.38 -2.83 3.91
C TYR A 107 -2.22 -2.92 5.18
N LYS A 108 -3.40 -2.30 5.15
CA LYS A 108 -4.30 -2.17 6.31
C LYS A 108 -5.76 -2.32 5.90
N ARG A 109 -6.68 -2.23 6.88
CA ARG A 109 -8.12 -2.34 6.67
C ARG A 109 -8.60 -1.52 5.47
N ASN A 110 -9.41 -2.13 4.62
CA ASN A 110 -10.13 -1.46 3.56
C ASN A 110 -11.29 -0.64 4.15
N VAL A 111 -11.28 0.68 3.97
CA VAL A 111 -12.32 1.58 4.53
C VAL A 111 -13.71 1.24 4.02
N PHE A 112 -13.81 0.71 2.81
CA PHE A 112 -15.07 0.34 2.17
C PHE A 112 -15.56 -1.06 2.56
N TYR A 113 -14.78 -1.85 3.30
CA TYR A 113 -15.22 -3.15 3.74
C TYR A 113 -16.26 -3.01 4.87
N PRO A 114 -17.48 -3.58 4.73
CA PRO A 114 -18.55 -3.39 5.70
C PRO A 114 -18.23 -4.01 7.06
N ARG A 115 -18.41 -3.24 8.14
CA ARG A 115 -18.24 -3.72 9.52
C ARG A 115 -19.08 -4.97 9.83
N SER A 116 -20.28 -5.08 9.26
CA SER A 116 -21.14 -6.25 9.43
C SER A 116 -20.51 -7.55 8.90
N LYS A 117 -19.69 -7.47 7.85
CA LYS A 117 -18.95 -8.62 7.32
C LYS A 117 -17.70 -8.91 8.16
N GLU A 118 -17.04 -7.90 8.72
CA GLU A 118 -15.87 -8.09 9.61
C GLU A 118 -16.20 -8.91 10.84
N LEU A 119 -17.37 -8.64 11.44
CA LEU A 119 -17.85 -9.39 12.62
C LEU A 119 -18.06 -10.88 12.32
N GLN A 120 -18.35 -11.24 11.07
CA GLN A 120 -18.49 -12.64 10.65
C GLN A 120 -17.13 -13.32 10.48
N VAL A 121 -16.08 -12.56 10.18
CA VAL A 121 -14.70 -13.06 10.05
C VAL A 121 -14.05 -13.25 11.43
N CYS A 122 -14.29 -12.34 12.38
CA CYS A 122 -13.75 -12.44 13.75
C CYS A 122 -14.24 -13.67 14.54
N LEU A 123 -15.33 -14.33 14.09
CA LEU A 123 -15.78 -15.60 14.65
C LEU A 123 -14.90 -16.80 14.23
N PHE A 124 -13.99 -16.61 13.27
CA PHE A 124 -13.09 -17.62 12.75
C PHE A 124 -11.64 -17.09 12.71
N SER A 125 -11.01 -17.02 13.88
CA SER A 125 -9.56 -17.22 14.08
C SER A 125 -8.59 -16.61 13.05
N VAL A 126 -8.40 -15.29 13.01
CA VAL A 126 -7.12 -14.71 12.53
C VAL A 126 -6.91 -13.33 13.17
N LEU A 127 -6.51 -13.31 14.44
CA LEU A 127 -5.61 -12.35 15.13
C LEU A 127 -5.47 -12.80 16.59
#